data_AF-A0A6L7LG79-F1
#
_entry.id   AF-A0A6L7LG79-F1
#
_cell.length_a   1.000
_cell.length_b   1.000
_cell.length_c   1.000
_cell.angle_alpha   90.00
_cell.angle_beta   90.00
_cell.angle_gamma   90.00
#
_symmetry.space_group_name_H-M   'P 1'
#
loop_
_entity.id
_entity.type
_entity.pdbx_description
1 polymer ?
#
loop_
_entity_poly.entity_id
_entity_poly.type
_entity_poly.pdbx_seq_one_letter_code
_entity_poly.pdbx_strand_id
1 'polypeptide(L)'
;MQNLIAESDSDNPADATIGRNPAVAQTNFERLIQHLPEGSLSAKLVAAYAAPANATPDDAVAKVAATRLNELKRIHDDTENQLD
;
A
#
# COMPACT_ATOMS: atom_id res chain seq x y z
N MET A 1 56.44 -15.21 38.54
CA MET A 1 56.11 -13.88 37.99
C MET A 1 54.67 -13.94 37.52
N GLN A 2 53.78 -13.13 38.12
CA GLN A 2 52.33 -12.88 37.81
C GLN A 2 51.44 -14.12 38.00
N ASN A 3 50.50 -14.29 38.96
CA ASN A 3 49.55 -13.46 39.70
C ASN A 3 48.49 -12.70 38.88
N LEU A 4 47.21 -12.94 39.27
CA LEU A 4 45.97 -12.15 39.09
C LEU A 4 45.24 -12.33 37.72
N ILE A 5 43.92 -12.56 37.59
CA ILE A 5 42.71 -12.44 38.45
C ILE A 5 41.62 -13.43 37.95
N ALA A 6 40.84 -13.93 38.91
CA ALA A 6 39.50 -14.51 38.85
C ALA A 6 38.53 -13.80 37.86
N GLU A 7 37.73 -14.55 37.09
CA GLU A 7 36.29 -14.81 37.32
C GLU A 7 35.34 -13.86 36.56
N SER A 8 34.18 -14.46 36.27
CA SER A 8 32.86 -13.85 36.09
C SER A 8 32.45 -13.44 34.67
N ASP A 9 31.59 -14.30 34.11
CA ASP A 9 30.35 -13.99 33.40
C ASP A 9 30.31 -12.70 32.58
N SER A 10 30.25 -12.88 31.27
CA SER A 10 29.52 -11.97 30.41
C SER A 10 28.78 -12.80 29.37
N ASP A 11 27.60 -13.26 29.79
CA ASP A 11 26.44 -13.24 28.93
C ASP A 11 26.42 -11.87 28.24
N ASN A 12 26.67 -11.84 26.93
CA ASN A 12 26.30 -10.69 26.14
C ASN A 12 25.80 -11.16 24.77
N PRO A 13 24.49 -11.46 24.65
CA PRO A 13 23.82 -11.50 23.36
C PRO A 13 23.52 -10.05 22.95
N ALA A 14 24.56 -9.24 22.79
CA ALA A 14 24.42 -7.88 22.32
C ALA A 14 25.39 -7.64 21.17
N ASP A 15 25.12 -8.29 20.04
CA ASP A 15 25.36 -7.62 18.77
C ASP A 15 24.45 -8.16 17.65
N ALA A 16 23.96 -7.26 16.82
CA ALA A 16 23.05 -7.44 15.68
C ALA A 16 21.52 -7.46 15.94
N THR A 17 21.02 -6.78 16.98
CA THR A 17 19.77 -6.00 16.83
C THR A 17 20.11 -4.61 16.29
N ILE A 18 20.62 -4.54 15.06
CA ILE A 18 20.77 -3.25 14.36
C ILE A 18 19.72 -3.19 13.26
N GLY A 19 18.60 -2.53 13.57
CA GLY A 19 17.80 -1.83 12.58
C GLY A 19 16.65 -2.60 11.92
N ARG A 20 16.21 -3.76 12.43
CA ARG A 20 14.93 -4.32 12.00
C ARG A 20 13.82 -3.54 12.67
N ASN A 21 13.53 -2.35 12.13
CA ASN A 21 12.26 -1.68 12.37
C ASN A 21 11.19 -2.76 12.18
N PRO A 22 10.40 -3.14 13.20
CA PRO A 22 9.37 -4.13 13.00
C PRO A 22 8.51 -3.58 11.87
N ALA A 23 8.57 -4.23 10.70
CA ALA A 23 7.78 -3.82 9.57
C ALA A 23 6.35 -3.73 10.10
N VAL A 24 5.80 -2.51 10.11
CA VAL A 24 4.44 -2.26 10.60
C VAL A 24 3.58 -3.34 9.97
N ALA A 25 2.86 -4.11 10.78
CA ALA A 25 2.12 -5.26 10.28
C ALA A 25 1.14 -4.76 9.22
N GLN A 26 1.42 -5.09 7.95
CA GLN A 26 0.57 -4.72 6.84
C GLN A 26 -0.46 -5.81 6.60
N THR A 27 -1.70 -5.40 6.46
CA THR A 27 -2.80 -6.23 6.00
C THR A 27 -2.54 -6.70 4.56
N ASN A 28 -3.16 -7.82 4.15
CA ASN A 28 -3.15 -8.27 2.75
C ASN A 28 -3.65 -7.17 1.79
N PHE A 29 -4.53 -6.32 2.29
CA PHE A 29 -5.12 -5.22 1.55
C PHE A 29 -4.12 -4.10 1.26
N GLU A 30 -3.36 -3.68 2.28
CA GLU A 30 -2.29 -2.69 2.12
C GLU A 30 -1.19 -3.20 1.19
N ARG A 31 -0.86 -4.50 1.28
CA ARG A 31 0.07 -5.15 0.35
C ARG A 31 -0.46 -5.13 -1.09
N LEU A 32 -1.75 -5.40 -1.29
CA LEU A 32 -2.37 -5.34 -2.61
C LEU A 32 -2.24 -3.94 -3.22
N ILE A 33 -2.54 -2.87 -2.47
CA ILE A 33 -2.43 -1.49 -2.96
C ILE A 33 -1.01 -1.17 -3.43
N GLN A 34 0.01 -1.59 -2.67
CA GLN A 34 1.43 -1.30 -2.99
C GLN A 34 1.92 -1.97 -4.27
N HIS A 35 1.28 -3.08 -4.68
CA HIS A 35 1.64 -3.81 -5.91
C HIS A 35 0.82 -3.37 -7.13
N LEU A 36 -0.21 -2.56 -6.94
CA LEU A 36 -0.99 -2.03 -8.06
C LEU A 36 -0.28 -0.81 -8.64
N PRO A 37 -0.24 -0.67 -9.98
CA PRO A 37 0.33 0.52 -10.60
C PRO A 37 -0.40 1.77 -10.10
N GLU A 38 0.38 2.78 -9.72
CA GLU A 38 -0.16 4.05 -9.23
C GLU A 38 -1.12 4.65 -10.27
N GLY A 39 -2.27 5.14 -9.80
CA GLY A 39 -3.30 5.73 -10.67
C GLY A 39 -4.09 4.75 -11.54
N SER A 40 -3.76 3.45 -11.53
CA SER A 40 -4.54 2.43 -12.24
C SER A 40 -5.98 2.35 -11.72
N LEU A 41 -6.90 1.89 -12.58
CA LEU A 41 -8.28 1.65 -12.17
C LEU A 41 -8.34 0.68 -10.98
N SER A 42 -7.56 -0.39 -11.02
CA SER A 42 -7.46 -1.37 -9.94
C SER A 42 -7.04 -0.72 -8.63
N ALA A 43 -6.02 0.14 -8.63
CA ALA A 43 -5.59 0.88 -7.43
C ALA A 43 -6.71 1.77 -6.88
N LYS A 44 -7.42 2.49 -7.76
CA LYS A 44 -8.53 3.38 -7.39
C LYS A 44 -9.72 2.61 -6.80
N LEU A 45 -10.06 1.44 -7.36
CA LEU A 45 -11.16 0.59 -6.87
C LEU A 45 -10.85 0.02 -5.48
N VAL A 46 -9.62 -0.48 -5.29
CA VAL A 46 -9.16 -1.01 -4.00
C VAL A 46 -9.11 0.12 -2.96
N ALA A 47 -8.57 1.30 -3.31
CA ALA A 47 -8.60 2.45 -2.40
C ALA A 47 -10.03 2.88 -2.02
N ALA A 48 -10.98 2.84 -2.96
CA ALA A 48 -12.38 3.16 -2.69
C ALA A 48 -13.04 2.18 -1.72
N TYR A 49 -12.75 0.88 -1.86
CA TYR A 49 -13.28 -0.14 -0.94
C TYR A 49 -12.77 0.04 0.49
N ALA A 50 -11.53 0.51 0.68
CA ALA A 50 -10.96 0.75 2.00
C ALA A 50 -11.16 2.18 2.53
N ALA A 51 -11.80 3.07 1.78
CA ALA A 51 -11.93 4.47 2.16
C ALA A 51 -12.78 4.60 3.45
N PRO A 52 -12.24 5.21 4.52
CA PRO A 52 -12.98 5.38 5.76
C PRO A 52 -13.82 6.66 5.70
N ALA A 53 -15.00 6.64 5.07
CA ALA A 53 -15.99 7.73 5.22
C ALA A 53 -17.36 7.41 4.59
N ASN A 54 -18.43 7.76 5.32
CA ASN A 54 -19.80 8.20 4.96
C ASN A 54 -20.61 7.48 3.84
N ALA A 55 -20.01 6.61 3.07
CA ALA A 55 -20.60 5.85 1.99
C ALA A 55 -20.27 4.38 2.21
N THR A 56 -21.15 3.48 1.76
CA THR A 56 -20.83 2.06 1.80
C THR A 56 -19.67 1.77 0.84
N PRO A 57 -18.87 0.71 1.08
CA PRO A 57 -17.84 0.29 0.13
C PRO A 57 -18.39 0.11 -1.30
N ASP A 58 -19.62 -0.37 -1.42
CA ASP A 58 -20.31 -0.55 -2.70
C ASP A 58 -20.54 0.79 -3.41
N ASP A 59 -21.01 1.82 -2.70
CA ASP A 59 -21.21 3.16 -3.27
C ASP A 59 -19.89 3.79 -3.72
N ALA A 60 -18.82 3.62 -2.92
CA ALA A 60 -17.51 4.15 -3.24
C ALA A 60 -16.92 3.49 -4.50
N VAL A 61 -17.05 2.16 -4.62
CA VAL A 61 -16.63 1.40 -5.80
C VAL A 61 -17.47 1.79 -7.02
N ALA A 62 -18.80 1.90 -6.87
CA ALA A 62 -19.70 2.30 -7.95
C ALA A 62 -19.36 3.70 -8.49
N LYS A 63 -19.00 4.64 -7.61
CA LYS A 63 -18.57 5.99 -8.00
C LYS A 63 -17.31 5.96 -8.86
N VAL A 64 -16.28 5.21 -8.45
CA VAL A 64 -15.03 5.09 -9.24
C VAL A 64 -15.30 4.45 -10.61
N ALA A 65 -16.12 3.39 -10.65
CA ALA A 65 -16.48 2.72 -11.90
C ALA A 65 -17.25 3.67 -12.84
N ALA A 66 -18.21 4.42 -12.31
CA ALA A 66 -19.00 5.40 -13.07
C ALA A 66 -18.11 6.52 -13.65
N THR A 67 -17.18 7.07 -12.85
CA THR A 67 -16.21 8.05 -13.33
C THR A 67 -15.41 7.51 -14.49
N ARG A 68 -14.87 6.29 -14.36
CA ARG A 68 -14.06 5.68 -15.44
C ARG A 68 -14.88 5.43 -16.71
N LEU A 69 -16.13 5.01 -16.57
CA LEU A 69 -17.03 4.82 -17.70
C LEU A 69 -17.29 6.15 -18.44
N ASN A 70 -17.51 7.24 -17.71
CA ASN A 70 -17.72 8.56 -18.30
C ASN A 70 -16.47 9.08 -19.02
N GLU A 71 -15.28 8.85 -18.47
CA GLU A 71 -14.02 9.17 -19.16
C GLU A 71 -13.90 8.42 -20.51
N LEU A 72 -14.23 7.12 -20.51
CA LEU A 72 -14.18 6.30 -21.72
C LEU A 72 -15.18 6.76 -22.77
N LYS A 73 -16.42 7.10 -22.37
CA LYS A 73 -17.44 7.67 -23.26
C LYS A 73 -16.96 8.99 -23.86
N ARG A 74 -16.41 9.89 -23.04
CA ARG A 74 -15.89 11.17 -23.53
C ARG A 74 -14.78 10.99 -24.56
N ILE A 75 -13.83 10.08 -24.31
CA ILE A 75 -12.76 9.80 -25.27
C ILE A 75 -13.31 9.21 -26.57
N HIS A 76 -14.28 8.31 -26.48
CA HIS A 76 -14.97 7.74 -27.63
C HIS A 76 -15.65 8.84 -28.47
N ASP A 77 -16.47 9.67 -27.84
CA ASP A 77 -17.22 10.75 -28.50
C ASP A 77 -16.28 11.84 -29.05
N ASP A 78 -15.17 12.16 -28.36
CA ASP A 78 -14.13 13.08 -28.84
C ASP A 78 -13.40 12.51 -30.09
N THR A 79 -13.27 11.18 -30.19
CA THR A 79 -12.63 10.54 -31.34
C THR A 79 -13.56 10.55 -32.57
N GLU A 80 -14.87 10.44 -32.37
CA GLU A 80 -15.85 10.53 -33.47
C GLU A 80 -16.01 11.97 -34.02
N ASN A 81 -15.83 12.99 -33.18
CA ASN A 81 -16.03 14.40 -33.56
C ASN A 81 -14.80 15.08 -34.20
N GLN A 82 -13.73 14.35 -34.54
CA GLN A 82 -12.54 14.89 -35.23
C GLN A 82 -12.50 14.61 -36.74
N LEU A 83 -13.57 14.07 -37.31
CA LEU A 83 -13.75 13.88 -38.75
C LEU A 83 -14.58 15.03 -39.34
N ASP A 84 -14.03 16.25 -39.36
CA ASP A 84 -14.49 17.37 -40.21
C ASP A 84 -13.28 18.27 -40.59
#